data_AF-A0A6G2DFZ1-F1
#
_entry.id   AF-A0A6G2DFZ1-F1
#
_cell.length_a   1.000
_cell.length_b   1.000
_cell.length_c   1.000
_cell.angle_alpha   90.00
_cell.angle_beta   90.00
_cell.angle_gamma   90.00
#
_symmetry.space_group_name_H-M   'P 1'
#
loop_
_entity.id
_entity.type
_entity.pdbx_description
1 polymer ?
#
loop_
_entity_poly.entity_id
_entity_poly.type
_entity_poly.pdbx_seq_one_letter_code
_entity_poly.pdbx_strand_id
1 'polypeptide(L)'
;KDRKKQAVTAKGKPAVTRFHVLERFGDYSLVELQLETGRTHQIRVHMAYIGHSVAGDEVYGPRKTLKGHGQFLHAKTLGFTHPRTGKTLEFKADIPEIFKETLE
;
A
#
# COMPACT_ATOMS: atom_id res chain seq x y z
N LYS A 1 0.01 13.35 21.91
CA LYS A 1 0.26 12.05 21.25
C LYS A 1 -0.74 11.93 20.10
N ASP A 2 -0.30 12.13 18.86
CA ASP A 2 -1.19 12.15 17.69
C ASP A 2 -1.77 10.74 17.47
N ARG A 3 -3.01 10.51 17.93
CA ARG A 3 -3.66 9.18 17.95
C ARG A 3 -3.91 8.61 16.53
N LYS A 4 -3.67 9.41 15.48
CA LYS A 4 -3.93 9.03 14.09
C LYS A 4 -2.73 8.36 13.39
N LYS A 5 -1.52 8.46 13.96
CA LYS A 5 -0.28 7.96 13.33
C LYS A 5 0.25 6.70 14.00
N GLN A 6 0.71 5.76 13.18
CA GLN A 6 1.48 4.59 13.54
C GLN A 6 2.96 4.86 13.23
N ALA A 7 3.88 4.18 13.92
CA ALA A 7 5.31 4.39 13.75
C ALA A 7 6.06 3.07 13.78
N VAL A 8 7.14 2.99 12.98
CA VAL A 8 8.11 1.88 13.07
C VAL A 8 8.92 2.08 14.36
N THR A 9 8.84 1.11 15.27
CA THR A 9 9.59 1.14 16.53
C THR A 9 10.11 -0.24 16.87
N ALA A 10 11.27 -0.33 17.52
CA ALA A 10 11.88 -1.61 17.90
C ALA A 10 11.00 -2.45 18.84
N LYS A 11 10.08 -1.82 19.58
CA LYS A 11 9.12 -2.50 20.47
C LYS A 11 7.74 -2.74 19.80
N GLY A 12 7.63 -2.48 18.50
CA GLY A 12 6.39 -2.65 17.74
C GLY A 12 6.02 -4.12 17.50
N LYS A 13 4.80 -4.34 16.99
CA LYS A 13 4.39 -5.68 16.53
C LYS A 13 5.16 -6.03 15.24
N PRO A 14 5.58 -7.30 15.03
CA PRO A 14 6.22 -7.70 13.81
C PRO A 14 5.28 -7.46 12.62
N ALA A 15 5.84 -6.85 11.58
CA ALA A 15 5.15 -6.48 10.36
C ALA A 15 6.09 -6.69 9.16
N VAL A 16 5.63 -7.40 8.14
CA VAL A 16 6.42 -7.70 6.94
C VAL A 16 5.60 -7.36 5.70
N THR A 17 6.19 -6.51 4.86
CA THR A 17 5.69 -6.13 3.54
C THR A 17 6.83 -6.37 2.54
N ARG A 18 6.61 -7.24 1.56
CA ARG A 18 7.50 -7.37 0.41
C ARG A 18 7.06 -6.39 -0.65
N PHE A 19 8.02 -5.81 -1.37
CA PHE A 19 7.72 -4.90 -2.45
C PHE A 19 8.56 -5.21 -3.67
N HIS A 20 8.00 -4.97 -4.85
CA HIS A 20 8.67 -5.10 -6.13
C HIS A 20 8.35 -3.88 -6.99
N VAL A 21 9.36 -3.23 -7.53
CA VAL A 21 9.17 -2.07 -8.40
C VAL A 21 8.77 -2.58 -9.78
N LEU A 22 7.54 -2.27 -10.20
CA LEU A 22 7.02 -2.63 -11.52
C LEU A 22 7.49 -1.63 -12.57
N GLU A 23 7.41 -0.34 -12.24
CA GLU A 23 7.73 0.74 -13.16
C GLU A 23 8.26 1.96 -12.41
N ARG A 24 9.18 2.69 -13.04
CA ARG A 24 9.76 3.93 -12.50
C ARG A 24 9.40 5.09 -13.41
N PHE A 25 8.85 6.13 -12.80
CA PHE A 25 8.64 7.43 -13.40
C PHE A 25 9.68 8.40 -12.83
N GLY A 26 9.65 9.67 -13.23
CA GLY A 26 10.57 10.69 -12.71
C GLY A 26 10.57 10.76 -11.18
N ASP A 27 9.55 11.39 -10.59
CA ASP A 27 9.46 11.55 -9.13
C ASP A 27 8.68 10.42 -8.43
N TYR A 28 8.17 9.43 -9.17
CA TYR A 28 7.26 8.39 -8.66
C TYR A 28 7.65 7.00 -9.16
N SER A 29 7.14 5.96 -8.51
CA SER A 29 7.31 4.58 -8.96
C SER A 29 6.04 3.78 -8.70
N LEU A 30 5.66 2.94 -9.65
CA LEU A 30 4.61 1.94 -9.47
C LEU A 30 5.24 0.70 -8.81
N VAL A 31 4.66 0.30 -7.69
CA VAL A 31 5.21 -0.76 -6.84
C VAL A 31 4.12 -1.79 -6.54
N GLU A 32 4.44 -3.06 -6.74
CA GLU A 32 3.65 -4.18 -6.24
C GLU A 32 4.02 -4.45 -4.78
N LEU A 33 3.01 -4.66 -3.94
CA LEU A 33 3.18 -4.90 -2.51
C LEU A 33 2.51 -6.21 -2.13
N GLN A 34 3.27 -7.11 -1.49
CA GLN A 34 2.76 -8.35 -0.93
C GLN A 34 2.83 -8.30 0.60
N LEU A 35 1.68 -8.50 1.23
CA LEU A 35 1.55 -8.48 2.68
C LEU A 35 1.68 -9.89 3.25
N GLU A 36 2.65 -10.11 4.14
CA GLU A 36 2.68 -11.29 5.01
C GLU A 36 1.93 -11.04 6.32
N THR A 37 1.79 -9.77 6.70
CA THR A 37 1.04 -9.34 7.88
C THR A 37 0.10 -8.18 7.52
N GLY A 38 -0.99 -8.01 8.28
CA GLY A 38 -1.99 -6.95 8.07
C GLY A 38 -2.11 -5.98 9.24
N ARG A 39 -1.06 -5.22 9.58
CA ARG A 39 -1.13 -4.20 10.64
C ARG A 39 -1.80 -2.91 10.13
N THR A 40 -2.37 -2.13 11.05
CA THR A 40 -2.98 -0.83 10.73
C THR A 40 -1.96 0.08 10.05
N HIS A 41 -2.32 0.63 8.89
CA HIS A 41 -1.45 1.50 8.07
C HIS A 41 -0.11 0.89 7.66
N GLN A 42 0.06 -0.43 7.71
CA GLN A 42 1.37 -1.09 7.53
C GLN A 42 2.10 -0.64 6.26
N ILE A 43 1.43 -0.69 5.11
CA ILE A 43 2.01 -0.27 3.82
C ILE A 43 2.47 1.18 3.90
N ARG A 44 1.58 2.09 4.30
CA ARG A 44 1.84 3.54 4.35
C ARG A 44 3.02 3.87 5.25
N VAL A 45 3.08 3.26 6.43
CA VAL A 45 4.15 3.46 7.40
C VAL A 45 5.47 2.89 6.89
N HIS A 46 5.47 1.68 6.32
CA HIS A 46 6.68 1.05 5.79
C HIS A 46 7.26 1.85 4.61
N MET A 47 6.39 2.25 3.68
CA MET A 47 6.77 3.03 2.50
C MET A 47 7.32 4.41 2.90
N ALA A 48 6.67 5.09 3.85
CA ALA A 48 7.20 6.34 4.41
C ALA A 48 8.52 6.14 5.19
N TYR A 49 8.66 5.03 5.92
CA TYR A 49 9.88 4.71 6.67
C TYR A 49 11.11 4.55 5.78
N ILE A 50 10.95 3.98 4.59
CA ILE A 50 12.03 3.86 3.59
C ILE A 50 12.21 5.11 2.71
N GLY A 51 11.48 6.20 2.98
CA GLY A 51 11.57 7.46 2.22
C GLY A 51 10.73 7.52 0.94
N HIS A 52 9.92 6.49 0.65
CA HIS A 52 9.08 6.41 -0.55
C HIS A 52 7.59 6.39 -0.18
N SER A 53 7.09 7.44 0.46
CA SER A 53 5.69 7.51 0.91
C SER A 53 4.69 7.33 -0.23
N VAL A 54 3.55 6.69 0.07
CA VAL A 54 2.43 6.52 -0.88
C VAL A 54 1.94 7.88 -1.37
N ALA A 55 1.76 8.04 -2.68
CA ALA A 55 1.22 9.27 -3.25
C ALA A 55 -0.24 9.50 -2.77
N GLY A 56 -0.60 10.76 -2.52
CA GLY A 56 -1.91 11.13 -1.99
C GLY A 56 -2.13 10.78 -0.51
N ASP A 57 -1.09 10.34 0.20
CA ASP A 57 -1.16 10.07 1.64
C ASP A 57 -1.02 11.36 2.47
N GLU A 58 -2.15 11.88 2.97
CA GLU A 58 -2.18 13.10 3.79
C GLU A 58 -1.51 12.97 5.18
N VAL A 59 -1.26 11.75 5.65
CA VAL A 59 -0.81 11.47 7.03
C VAL A 59 0.70 11.23 7.09
N TYR A 60 1.22 10.41 6.18
CA TYR A 60 2.62 10.00 6.14
C TYR A 60 3.39 10.53 4.92
N GLY A 61 2.68 11.01 3.89
CA GLY A 61 3.27 11.59 2.69
C GLY A 61 3.37 13.12 2.75
N PRO A 62 4.04 13.73 1.75
CA PRO A 62 4.11 15.18 1.63
C PRO A 62 2.72 15.77 1.30
N ARG A 63 2.47 17.01 1.73
CA ARG A 63 1.18 17.71 1.51
C ARG A 63 0.83 17.96 0.04
N LYS A 64 1.83 17.95 -0.85
CA LYS A 64 1.66 18.12 -2.30
C LYS A 64 2.23 16.88 -2.98
N THR A 65 1.35 16.04 -3.50
CA THR A 65 1.67 14.86 -4.33
C THR A 65 0.87 14.92 -5.63
N LEU A 66 0.80 13.79 -6.36
CA LEU A 66 -0.13 13.55 -7.46
C LEU A 66 -1.54 14.08 -7.13
N LYS A 67 -2.15 14.74 -8.13
CA LYS A 67 -3.52 15.26 -8.03
C LYS A 67 -4.47 14.06 -8.03
N GLY A 68 -5.28 13.94 -6.99
CA GLY A 68 -6.23 12.84 -6.86
C GLY A 68 -6.95 12.88 -5.53
N HIS A 69 -8.07 12.16 -5.43
CA HIS A 69 -8.84 12.04 -4.20
C HIS A 69 -8.36 10.83 -3.39
N GLY A 70 -7.31 11.04 -2.58
CA GLY A 70 -6.87 10.07 -1.57
C GLY A 70 -5.61 9.29 -1.92
N GLN A 71 -5.39 8.18 -1.21
CA GLN A 71 -4.18 7.37 -1.31
C GLN A 71 -4.16 6.59 -2.62
N PHE A 72 -3.07 6.69 -3.38
CA PHE A 72 -2.77 5.81 -4.50
C PHE A 72 -2.32 4.44 -3.97
N LEU A 73 -3.26 3.72 -3.36
CA LEU A 73 -3.12 2.35 -2.89
C LEU A 73 -4.34 1.52 -3.30
N HIS A 74 -4.10 0.43 -4.04
CA HIS A 74 -5.15 -0.45 -4.56
C HIS A 74 -4.91 -1.90 -4.15
N ALA A 75 -5.96 -2.58 -3.67
CA ALA A 75 -5.93 -4.00 -3.36
C ALA A 75 -6.31 -4.82 -4.61
N LYS A 76 -5.31 -5.11 -5.45
CA LYS A 76 -5.51 -5.78 -6.75
C LYS A 76 -5.93 -7.25 -6.63
N THR A 77 -5.40 -7.99 -5.67
CA THR A 77 -5.64 -9.43 -5.56
C THR A 77 -5.78 -9.83 -4.09
N LEU A 78 -6.80 -10.64 -3.81
CA LEU A 78 -7.06 -11.24 -2.50
C LEU A 78 -7.18 -12.76 -2.67
N GLY A 79 -6.27 -13.49 -2.06
CA GLY A 79 -6.29 -14.96 -2.04
C GLY A 79 -6.46 -15.48 -0.62
N PHE A 80 -7.33 -16.48 -0.43
CA PHE A 80 -7.43 -17.20 0.85
C PHE A 80 -7.97 -18.63 0.66
N THR A 81 -7.64 -19.50 1.62
CA THR A 81 -8.25 -20.84 1.69
C THR A 81 -9.64 -20.72 2.30
N HIS A 82 -10.67 -21.14 1.57
CA HIS A 82 -12.04 -21.07 2.06
C HIS A 82 -12.20 -21.93 3.34
N PRO A 83 -12.66 -21.37 4.47
CA PRO A 83 -12.61 -22.04 5.77
C PRO A 83 -13.48 -23.29 5.86
N ARG A 84 -14.60 -23.35 5.12
CA ARG A 84 -15.48 -24.53 5.06
C ARG A 84 -15.11 -25.57 4.01
N THR A 85 -14.67 -25.16 2.82
CA THR A 85 -14.51 -26.06 1.66
C THR A 85 -13.06 -26.47 1.42
N GLY A 86 -12.09 -25.81 2.05
CA GLY A 86 -10.65 -26.05 1.86
C GLY A 86 -10.13 -25.63 0.47
N LYS A 87 -10.99 -25.10 -0.41
CA LYS A 87 -10.57 -24.65 -1.74
C LYS A 87 -9.83 -23.34 -1.64
N THR A 88 -8.73 -23.21 -2.39
CA THR A 88 -8.06 -21.92 -2.58
C THR A 88 -8.91 -21.05 -3.47
N LEU A 89 -9.27 -19.86 -2.99
CA LEU A 89 -10.01 -18.85 -3.73
C LEU A 89 -9.11 -17.65 -4.00
N GLU A 90 -9.22 -17.09 -5.19
CA GLU A 90 -8.53 -15.89 -5.61
C GLU A 90 -9.54 -14.91 -6.22
N PHE A 91 -9.52 -13.68 -5.73
CA PHE A 91 -10.35 -12.58 -6.21
C PHE A 91 -9.44 -11.48 -6.75
N LYS A 92 -9.80 -10.91 -7.90
CA LYS A 92 -9.09 -9.79 -8.51
C LYS A 92 -10.02 -8.59 -8.64
N ALA A 93 -9.48 -7.41 -8.39
CA ALA A 93 -10.15 -6.14 -8.62
C ALA A 93 -9.37 -5.36 -9.67
N ASP A 94 -10.07 -4.90 -10.70
CA ASP A 94 -9.47 -4.07 -11.74
C ASP A 94 -8.87 -2.80 -11.16
N ILE A 95 -7.83 -2.31 -11.83
CA ILE A 95 -7.14 -1.09 -11.43
C ILE A 95 -8.13 0.08 -11.56
N PRO A 96 -8.30 0.92 -10.51
CA PRO A 96 -9.18 2.08 -10.55
C PRO A 96 -8.83 3.03 -11.70
N GLU A 97 -9.82 3.73 -12.25
CA GLU A 97 -9.60 4.61 -13.40
C GLU A 97 -8.57 5.72 -13.13
N ILE A 98 -8.59 6.29 -11.92
CA ILE A 98 -7.60 7.28 -11.47
C ILE A 98 -6.15 6.76 -11.56
N PHE A 99 -5.91 5.46 -11.37
CA PHE A 99 -4.59 4.89 -11.55
C PHE A 99 -4.22 4.79 -13.02
N LYS A 100 -5.15 4.38 -13.89
CA LYS A 100 -4.89 4.31 -15.34
C LYS A 100 -4.56 5.68 -15.90
N GLU A 101 -5.39 6.68 -15.60
CA GLU A 101 -5.18 8.07 -16.03
C GLU A 101 -3.87 8.68 -15.51
N THR A 102 -3.34 8.18 -14.40
CA THR A 102 -2.09 8.70 -13.81
C THR A 102 -0.84 7.94 -14.30
N LEU A 103 -1.02 6.74 -14.84
CA LEU A 103 0.07 5.90 -15.37
C LEU A 103 0.30 6.12 -16.88
N GLU A 104 -0.70 6.65 -17.60
CA GLU A 104 -0.58 7.12 -18.99
C GLU A 104 0.09 8.50 -19.09
#